data_AF-A0A349NFC8-F1
#
_entry.id   AF-A0A349NFC8-F1
#
_cell.length_a   1.000
_cell.length_b   1.000
_cell.length_c   1.000
_cell.angle_alpha   90.00
_cell.angle_beta   90.00
_cell.angle_gamma   90.00
#
_symmetry.space_group_name_H-M   'P 1'
#
loop_
_entity.id
_entity.type
_entity.pdbx_description
1 polymer ?
#
loop_
_entity_poly.entity_id
_entity_poly.type
_entity_poly.pdbx_seq_one_letter_code
_entity_poly.pdbx_strand_id
1 'polypeptide(L)'
;MKRLFFSILSFVLITFCISGCKMAPSNNNGDTVAASVFTPVDTARLHKLAVKEHKAIKDSTDIFIVGNASDRHNLQLITYPTQRDTLTFARAHHIKVRGNADFGHIVRIKFYINGTDTLISNVDEIKIKGTSKH
;
A
#
# COMPACT_ATOMS: atom_id res chain seq x y z
N MET A 1 -25.88 22.66 52.07
CA MET A 1 -26.72 21.68 51.34
C MET A 1 -26.10 21.18 50.02
N LYS A 2 -25.37 22.00 49.25
CA LYS A 2 -24.77 21.62 47.95
C LYS A 2 -23.82 20.40 48.00
N ARG A 3 -23.01 20.27 49.06
CA ARG A 3 -22.06 19.15 49.25
C ARG A 3 -22.74 17.79 49.48
N LEU A 4 -23.96 17.78 50.04
CA LEU A 4 -24.75 16.57 50.21
C LEU A 4 -25.38 16.11 48.88
N PHE A 5 -25.82 17.06 48.05
CA PHE A 5 -26.38 16.76 46.73
C PHE A 5 -25.38 16.09 45.79
N PHE A 6 -24.11 16.53 45.78
CA PHE A 6 -23.07 15.89 44.97
C PHE A 6 -22.75 14.45 45.40
N SER A 7 -22.85 14.15 46.70
CA SER A 7 -22.64 12.79 47.22
C SER A 7 -23.76 11.83 46.80
N ILE A 8 -25.02 12.30 46.85
CA ILE A 8 -26.19 11.52 46.45
C ILE A 8 -26.20 11.28 44.93
N LEU A 9 -25.84 12.30 44.14
CA LEU A 9 -25.74 12.19 42.68
C LEU A 9 -24.67 11.18 42.23
N SER A 10 -23.55 11.12 42.96
CA SER A 10 -22.48 10.14 42.71
C SER A 10 -22.97 8.69 42.91
N PHE A 11 -23.75 8.45 43.97
CA PHE A 11 -24.28 7.12 44.28
C PHE A 11 -25.26 6.61 43.21
N VAL A 12 -26.08 7.49 42.62
CA VAL A 12 -27.04 7.12 41.56
C VAL A 12 -26.34 6.79 40.23
N LEU A 13 -25.20 7.42 39.94
CA LEU A 13 -24.45 7.20 38.70
C LEU A 13 -23.75 5.83 38.67
N ILE A 14 -23.31 5.34 39.83
CA ILE A 14 -22.60 4.05 39.96
C ILE A 14 -23.56 2.88 39.70
N THR A 15 -24.83 2.98 40.10
CA THR A 15 -25.82 1.90 39.93
C THR A 15 -26.23 1.68 38.47
N PHE A 16 -26.14 2.70 37.62
CA PHE A 16 -26.48 2.62 36.19
C PHE A 16 -25.42 1.90 35.33
N CYS A 17 -24.18 1.79 35.82
CA CYS A 17 -23.08 1.15 35.08
C CYS A 17 -23.08 -0.39 35.17
N ILE A 18 -23.86 -0.99 36.07
CA ILE A 18 -23.85 -2.44 36.33
C ILE A 18 -24.87 -3.18 35.44
N SER A 19 -25.82 -2.46 34.83
CA SER A 19 -26.71 -2.98 33.77
C SER A 19 -26.01 -3.05 32.40
N GLY A 20 -24.78 -3.57 32.37
CA GLY A 20 -24.07 -3.90 31.14
C GLY A 20 -24.69 -5.12 30.48
N CYS A 21 -24.85 -5.08 29.16
CA CYS A 21 -25.45 -6.13 28.34
C CYS A 21 -24.88 -7.51 28.68
N LYS A 22 -25.69 -8.41 29.26
CA LYS A 22 -25.35 -9.83 29.29
C LYS A 22 -25.26 -10.33 27.85
N MET A 23 -24.07 -10.74 27.43
CA MET A 23 -23.87 -11.39 26.13
C MET A 23 -24.79 -12.61 26.05
N ALA A 24 -25.56 -12.72 24.98
CA ALA A 24 -26.45 -13.86 24.77
C ALA A 24 -25.63 -15.17 24.75
N PRO A 25 -26.11 -16.26 25.37
CA PRO A 25 -25.43 -17.55 25.35
C PRO A 25 -25.19 -18.00 23.91
N SER A 26 -24.00 -18.52 23.62
CA SER A 26 -23.69 -19.09 22.30
C SER A 26 -24.64 -20.26 22.02
N ASN A 27 -25.35 -20.20 20.89
CA ASN A 27 -26.31 -21.22 20.51
C ASN A 27 -25.62 -22.45 19.92
N ASN A 28 -25.74 -23.59 20.61
CA ASN A 28 -25.48 -24.91 20.05
C ASN A 28 -26.73 -25.29 19.25
N ASN A 29 -26.59 -25.27 17.94
CA ASN A 29 -27.68 -25.43 17.00
C ASN A 29 -27.72 -26.88 16.48
N GLY A 30 -27.49 -27.88 17.35
CA GLY A 30 -27.58 -29.32 17.08
C GLY A 30 -27.43 -29.75 15.61
N ASP A 31 -28.57 -30.05 14.98
CA ASP A 31 -28.68 -30.57 13.60
C ASP A 31 -28.90 -29.48 12.53
N THR A 32 -28.80 -28.20 12.91
CA THR A 32 -28.89 -27.10 11.96
C THR A 32 -27.50 -26.64 11.57
N VAL A 33 -27.25 -26.58 10.27
CA VAL A 33 -25.96 -26.12 9.74
C VAL A 33 -25.72 -24.68 10.17
N ALA A 34 -24.50 -24.39 10.64
CA ALA A 34 -24.16 -23.07 11.15
C ALA A 34 -24.44 -21.99 10.10
N ALA A 35 -25.03 -20.87 10.52
CA ALA A 35 -25.39 -19.77 9.63
C ALA A 35 -24.19 -19.19 8.84
N SER A 36 -22.96 -19.35 9.37
CA SER A 36 -21.71 -18.96 8.70
C SER A 36 -21.41 -19.76 7.42
N VAL A 37 -22.02 -20.94 7.24
CA VAL A 37 -21.86 -21.75 6.02
C VAL A 37 -22.62 -21.12 4.84
N PHE A 38 -23.71 -20.41 5.12
CA PHE A 38 -24.56 -19.80 4.11
C PHE A 38 -24.30 -18.31 3.89
N THR A 39 -23.43 -17.68 4.70
CA THR A 39 -23.08 -16.28 4.45
C THR A 39 -22.24 -16.18 3.17
N PRO A 40 -22.63 -15.32 2.20
CA PRO A 40 -21.78 -15.05 1.06
C PRO A 40 -20.44 -14.49 1.54
N VAL A 41 -19.37 -14.82 0.81
CA VAL A 41 -18.03 -14.29 1.10
C VAL A 41 -18.11 -12.77 1.21
N ASP A 42 -17.67 -12.23 2.35
CA ASP A 42 -17.64 -10.79 2.60
C ASP A 42 -16.55 -10.14 1.74
N THR A 43 -16.92 -9.84 0.49
CA THR A 43 -16.05 -9.20 -0.50
C THR A 43 -15.59 -7.83 -0.04
N ALA A 44 -16.36 -7.14 0.81
CA ALA A 44 -15.98 -5.83 1.36
C ALA A 44 -14.81 -5.96 2.35
N ARG A 45 -14.77 -7.01 3.17
CA ARG A 45 -13.61 -7.31 4.03
C ARG A 45 -12.39 -7.71 3.22
N LEU A 46 -12.54 -8.58 2.22
CA LEU A 46 -11.43 -8.99 1.36
C LEU A 46 -10.84 -7.80 0.58
N HIS A 47 -11.69 -6.94 0.01
CA HIS A 47 -11.24 -5.74 -0.67
C HIS A 47 -10.50 -4.79 0.27
N LYS A 48 -11.00 -4.60 1.50
CA LYS A 48 -10.30 -3.78 2.52
C LYS A 48 -8.93 -4.36 2.89
N LEU A 49 -8.80 -5.68 2.96
CA LEU A 49 -7.51 -6.34 3.23
C LEU A 49 -6.55 -6.17 2.07
N ALA A 50 -7.00 -6.41 0.83
CA ALA A 50 -6.20 -6.20 -0.37
C ALA A 50 -5.72 -4.73 -0.51
N VAL A 51 -6.60 -3.76 -0.23
CA VAL A 51 -6.22 -2.34 -0.24
C VAL A 51 -5.18 -2.02 0.85
N LYS A 52 -5.27 -2.66 2.02
CA LYS A 52 -4.26 -2.48 3.08
C LYS A 52 -2.90 -3.06 2.69
N GLU A 53 -2.89 -4.24 2.08
CA GLU A 53 -1.67 -4.88 1.59
C GLU A 53 -0.99 -4.02 0.51
N HIS A 54 -1.75 -3.54 -0.46
CA HIS A 54 -1.26 -2.63 -1.49
C HIS A 54 -0.79 -1.26 -0.96
N LYS A 55 -1.31 -0.79 0.19
CA LYS A 55 -0.84 0.42 0.86
C LYS A 55 0.46 0.22 1.65
N ALA A 56 0.74 -1.01 2.08
CA ALA A 56 1.97 -1.32 2.82
C ALA A 56 3.21 -1.38 1.91
N ILE A 57 3.01 -1.57 0.60
CA ILE A 57 4.09 -1.58 -0.39
C ILE A 57 4.48 -0.14 -0.70
N LYS A 58 5.67 0.26 -0.24
CA LYS A 58 6.26 1.56 -0.55
C LYS A 58 7.07 1.48 -1.83
N ASP A 59 6.83 2.42 -2.72
CA ASP A 59 7.60 2.55 -3.96
C ASP A 59 9.01 3.08 -3.71
N SER A 60 9.92 2.62 -4.57
CA SER A 60 11.31 3.06 -4.61
C SER A 60 11.42 4.38 -5.37
N THR A 61 12.17 5.34 -4.83
CA THR A 61 12.30 6.69 -5.43
C THR A 61 13.23 6.72 -6.65
N ASP A 62 14.24 5.85 -6.68
CA ASP A 62 15.31 5.89 -7.69
C ASP A 62 15.28 4.70 -8.66
N ILE A 63 14.34 3.75 -8.47
CA ILE A 63 14.25 2.50 -9.23
C ILE A 63 12.95 2.49 -10.01
N PHE A 64 13.06 2.22 -11.30
CA PHE A 64 11.95 2.27 -12.24
C PHE A 64 12.03 1.12 -13.23
N ILE A 65 10.90 0.79 -13.85
CA ILE A 65 10.83 -0.09 -15.01
C ILE A 65 10.73 0.79 -16.26
N VAL A 66 11.48 0.45 -17.31
CA VAL A 66 11.40 1.15 -18.59
C VAL A 66 10.08 0.82 -19.29
N GLY A 67 9.24 1.82 -19.50
CA GLY A 67 7.94 1.70 -20.15
C GLY A 67 8.03 1.69 -21.68
N ASN A 68 7.04 1.07 -22.32
CA ASN A 68 7.03 0.80 -23.76
C ASN A 68 6.99 2.05 -24.66
N ALA A 69 6.58 3.20 -24.12
CA ALA A 69 6.58 4.49 -24.83
C ALA A 69 7.90 5.26 -24.65
N SER A 70 8.98 4.61 -24.20
CA SER A 70 10.33 5.20 -24.25
C SER A 70 10.80 5.34 -25.70
N ASP A 71 11.38 6.50 -26.00
CA ASP A 71 11.96 6.85 -27.29
C ASP A 71 13.46 7.22 -27.12
N ARG A 72 14.13 7.61 -28.20
CA ARG A 72 15.53 8.09 -28.18
C ARG A 72 15.70 9.34 -27.33
N HIS A 73 14.70 10.23 -27.31
CA HIS A 73 14.77 11.51 -26.60
C HIS A 73 14.13 11.47 -25.21
N ASN A 74 13.07 10.68 -25.05
CA ASN A 74 12.30 10.62 -23.82
C ASN A 74 12.29 9.21 -23.25
N LEU A 75 12.37 9.08 -21.94
CA LEU A 75 12.36 7.80 -21.26
C LEU A 75 11.11 7.72 -20.38
N GLN A 76 10.27 6.72 -20.66
CA GLN A 76 9.08 6.43 -19.86
C GLN A 76 9.48 5.54 -18.68
N LEU A 77 9.17 5.99 -17.47
CA LEU A 77 9.49 5.36 -16.20
C LEU A 77 8.24 4.92 -15.50
N ILE A 78 8.15 3.65 -15.20
CA ILE A 78 7.07 3.05 -14.44
C ILE A 78 7.60 2.81 -13.02
N THR A 79 6.84 3.22 -12.02
CA THR A 79 7.24 3.11 -10.61
C THR A 79 7.48 1.66 -10.18
N TYR A 80 8.57 1.39 -9.46
CA TYR A 80 8.87 0.06 -8.91
C TYR A 80 8.66 0.02 -7.39
N PRO A 81 8.04 -1.04 -6.82
CA PRO A 81 7.56 -2.25 -7.47
C PRO A 81 6.10 -2.20 -7.93
N THR A 82 5.32 -1.19 -7.53
CA THR A 82 3.85 -1.24 -7.67
C THR A 82 3.33 -1.00 -9.10
N GLN A 83 4.14 -0.41 -9.99
CA GLN A 83 3.81 -0.16 -11.39
C GLN A 83 2.52 0.66 -11.62
N ARG A 84 2.14 1.52 -10.66
CA ARG A 84 0.92 2.33 -10.74
C ARG A 84 1.12 3.61 -11.53
N ASP A 85 2.19 4.32 -11.22
CA ASP A 85 2.47 5.62 -11.81
C ASP A 85 3.47 5.48 -12.95
N THR A 86 3.24 6.30 -13.97
CA THR A 86 4.12 6.39 -15.13
C THR A 86 4.55 7.84 -15.32
N LEU A 87 5.84 8.07 -15.40
CA LEU A 87 6.46 9.37 -15.58
C LEU A 87 7.25 9.36 -16.89
N THR A 88 7.35 10.49 -17.57
CA THR A 88 8.17 10.60 -18.78
C THR A 88 9.14 11.75 -18.59
N PHE A 89 10.43 11.47 -18.74
CA PHE A 89 11.48 12.49 -18.63
C PHE A 89 12.35 12.48 -19.88
N ALA A 90 12.90 13.66 -20.21
CA ALA A 90 13.84 13.77 -21.31
C ALA A 90 15.22 13.20 -20.91
N ARG A 91 15.89 12.57 -21.87
CA ARG A 91 17.26 12.06 -21.72
C ARG A 91 18.25 13.21 -21.89
N ALA A 92 19.26 13.28 -21.02
CA ALA A 92 20.36 14.20 -21.23
C ALA A 92 21.14 13.82 -22.50
N HIS A 93 21.72 14.82 -23.18
CA HIS A 93 22.50 14.60 -24.40
C HIS A 93 23.65 13.59 -24.20
N HIS A 94 24.32 13.66 -23.04
CA HIS A 94 25.40 12.73 -22.66
C HIS A 94 24.94 11.76 -21.56
N ILE A 95 23.93 10.95 -21.88
CA ILE A 95 23.44 9.91 -20.97
C ILE A 95 24.44 8.76 -20.85
N LYS A 96 24.75 8.36 -19.62
CA LYS A 96 25.51 7.13 -19.36
C LYS A 96 24.51 6.00 -19.16
N VAL A 97 24.69 4.90 -19.90
CA VAL A 97 23.87 3.69 -19.76
C VAL A 97 24.79 2.54 -19.39
N ARG A 98 24.48 1.84 -18.30
CA ARG A 98 25.23 0.66 -17.85
C ARG A 98 24.30 -0.55 -17.82
N GLY A 99 24.58 -1.54 -18.66
CA GLY A 99 23.71 -2.71 -18.83
C GLY A 99 22.64 -2.47 -19.89
N ASN A 100 21.48 -3.09 -19.72
CA ASN A 100 20.33 -2.92 -20.61
C ASN A 100 19.31 -1.91 -20.07
N ALA A 101 18.93 -0.94 -20.91
CA ALA A 101 17.90 0.06 -20.64
C ALA A 101 16.73 -0.02 -21.64
N ASP A 102 16.54 -1.19 -22.26
CA ASP A 102 15.40 -1.49 -23.10
C ASP A 102 14.11 -1.69 -22.28
N PHE A 103 12.99 -1.80 -22.98
CA PHE A 103 11.66 -1.97 -22.40
C PHE A 103 11.56 -3.14 -21.42
N GLY A 104 10.88 -2.92 -20.29
CA GLY A 104 10.64 -3.94 -19.27
C GLY A 104 11.82 -4.21 -18.33
N HIS A 105 12.99 -3.61 -18.57
CA HIS A 105 14.13 -3.73 -17.66
C HIS A 105 13.98 -2.82 -16.44
N ILE A 106 14.44 -3.31 -15.29
CA ILE A 106 14.47 -2.56 -14.03
C ILE A 106 15.79 -1.78 -14.00
N VAL A 107 15.67 -0.46 -13.87
CA VAL A 107 16.80 0.47 -13.94
C VAL A 107 16.81 1.38 -12.73
N ARG A 108 18.01 1.72 -12.25
CA ARG A 108 18.24 2.81 -11.33
C ARG A 108 18.58 4.07 -12.11
N ILE A 109 17.92 5.16 -11.76
CA ILE A 109 18.01 6.41 -12.53
C ILE A 109 18.60 7.52 -11.70
N LYS A 110 19.50 8.28 -12.31
CA LYS A 110 20.04 9.51 -11.73
C LYS A 110 19.52 10.71 -12.50
N PHE A 111 18.68 11.48 -11.84
CA PHE A 111 18.21 12.77 -12.35
C PHE A 111 19.29 13.84 -12.22
N TYR A 112 19.32 14.73 -13.21
CA TYR A 112 20.12 15.94 -13.24
C TYR A 112 19.17 17.10 -13.53
N ILE A 113 19.23 18.13 -12.68
CA ILE A 113 18.40 19.31 -12.83
C ILE A 113 19.21 20.35 -13.59
N ASN A 114 18.68 20.79 -14.73
CA ASN A 114 19.24 21.89 -15.51
C ASN A 114 18.27 23.07 -15.49
N GLY A 115 18.46 23.99 -14.55
CA GLY A 115 17.54 25.09 -14.32
C GLY A 115 16.17 24.58 -13.88
N THR A 116 15.17 24.67 -14.76
CA THR A 116 13.79 24.23 -14.51
C THR A 116 13.55 22.78 -14.93
N ASP A 117 14.38 22.24 -15.82
CA ASP A 117 14.13 20.94 -16.43
C ASP A 117 14.83 19.81 -15.65
N THR A 118 14.12 18.69 -15.51
CA THR A 118 14.65 17.45 -14.92
C THR A 118 14.98 16.47 -16.04
N LEU A 119 16.27 16.13 -16.15
CA LEU A 119 16.81 15.27 -17.20
C LEU A 119 17.38 13.99 -16.60
N ILE A 120 17.39 12.92 -17.40
CA ILE A 120 18.01 11.66 -17.01
C ILE A 120 19.48 11.68 -17.45
N SER A 121 20.40 11.59 -16.47
CA SER A 121 21.85 11.61 -16.72
C SER A 121 22.48 10.22 -16.75
N ASN A 122 21.98 9.30 -15.94
CA ASN A 122 22.53 7.95 -15.82
C ASN A 122 21.42 6.92 -15.64
N VAL A 123 21.58 5.76 -16.28
CA VAL A 123 20.68 4.62 -16.24
C VAL A 123 21.50 3.36 -16.00
N ASP A 124 21.35 2.78 -14.81
CA ASP A 124 22.04 1.57 -14.40
C ASP A 124 21.04 0.40 -14.33
N GLU A 125 21.25 -0.67 -15.10
CA GLU A 125 20.42 -1.87 -15.03
C GLU A 125 20.58 -2.59 -13.68
N ILE A 126 19.47 -2.88 -13.02
CA ILE A 126 19.44 -3.71 -11.81
C ILE A 126 19.09 -5.13 -12.21
N LYS A 127 20.09 -6.02 -12.14
CA LYS A 127 19.84 -7.46 -12.23
C LYS A 127 19.42 -7.97 -10.86
N ILE A 128 18.15 -8.32 -10.72
CA ILE A 128 17.68 -9.05 -9.55
C ILE A 128 18.33 -10.43 -9.63
N LYS A 129 19.35 -10.66 -8.80
CA LYS A 129 19.90 -12.00 -8.61
C LYS A 129 18.82 -12.83 -7.95
N GLY A 130 18.06 -13.57 -8.74
CA GLY A 130 17.13 -14.56 -8.23
C GLY A 130 17.92 -15.48 -7.29
N THR A 131 17.52 -15.53 -6.03
CA THR A 131 17.90 -16.63 -5.15
C THR A 131 17.33 -17.89 -5.77
N SER A 132 18.13 -18.54 -6.64
CA SER A 132 17.95 -19.94 -6.99
C SER A 132 18.16 -20.72 -5.70
N LYS A 133 17.07 -20.92 -4.95
CA LYS A 133 17.00 -21.99 -3.96
C LYS A 133 16.89 -23.27 -4.79
N HIS A 134 18.04 -23.91 -4.97
CA HIS A 134 18.14 -25.25 -5.48
C HIS A 134 17.75 -26.27 -4.41
#